data_AF-A0A6P8BBF1-F1
#
_entry.id   AF-A0A6P8BBF1-F1
#
_cell.length_a   1.000
_cell.length_b   1.000
_cell.length_c   1.000
_cell.angle_alpha   90.00
_cell.angle_beta   90.00
_cell.angle_gamma   90.00
#
_symmetry.space_group_name_H-M   'P 1'
#
loop_
_entity.id
_entity.type
_entity.pdbx_description
1 polymer ?
#
loop_
_entity_poly.entity_id
_entity_poly.type
_entity_poly.pdbx_seq_one_letter_code
_entity_poly.pdbx_strand_id
1 'polypeptide(L)'
;MPGSYRDDPPSDDEDQRWNERFEDGERRIRRVWDGFLDFALQGNILEIAFGLILAAAFTSIINSLVSDILLPPLSVLFPLNKNLDEKFAVLKPGPNFDPANGGYPTIQLAQEDSAVVMAWGSFVNKVLNFLGLGVSLYALAGLYQYFSNDPIIKHLKKCPYCKKSINEK
;
A
#
# COMPACT_ATOMS: atom_id res chain seq x y z
N MET A 1 -17.71 -23.30 51.86
CA MET A 1 -18.64 -22.18 52.10
C MET A 1 -18.19 -21.02 51.23
N PRO A 2 -18.98 -20.58 50.24
CA PRO A 2 -18.63 -19.43 49.42
C PRO A 2 -19.07 -18.15 50.15
N GLY A 3 -18.15 -17.19 50.28
CA GLY A 3 -18.43 -15.88 50.86
C GLY A 3 -19.46 -15.14 50.02
N SER A 4 -20.56 -14.74 50.64
CA SER A 4 -21.58 -13.90 50.04
C SER A 4 -20.97 -12.52 49.78
N TYR A 5 -20.78 -12.19 48.50
CA TYR A 5 -20.52 -10.84 48.06
C TYR A 5 -21.76 -10.01 48.42
N ARG A 6 -21.63 -9.06 49.35
CA ARG A 6 -22.68 -8.06 49.62
C ARG A 6 -22.43 -6.89 48.68
N ASP A 7 -23.36 -6.65 47.77
CA ASP A 7 -23.44 -5.40 47.03
C ASP A 7 -24.08 -4.36 47.95
N ASP A 8 -23.25 -3.62 48.68
CA ASP A 8 -23.68 -2.41 49.36
C ASP A 8 -23.86 -1.31 48.30
N PRO A 9 -24.97 -0.53 48.32
CA PRO A 9 -25.16 0.55 47.37
C PRO A 9 -24.04 1.60 47.55
N PRO A 10 -23.54 2.20 46.46
CA PRO A 10 -22.48 3.20 46.54
C PRO A 10 -22.87 4.32 47.50
N SER A 11 -21.94 4.75 48.35
CA SER A 11 -22.15 5.94 49.17
C SER A 11 -22.16 7.18 48.28
N ASP A 12 -22.99 8.18 48.59
CA ASP A 12 -23.15 9.41 47.78
C ASP A 12 -21.80 10.11 47.50
N ASP A 13 -20.80 9.91 48.37
CA ASP A 13 -19.42 10.43 48.27
C ASP A 13 -18.58 9.70 47.21
N GLU A 14 -18.84 8.41 46.97
CA GLU A 14 -18.20 7.61 45.93
C GLU A 14 -18.75 7.96 44.56
N ASP A 15 -20.07 8.12 44.43
CA ASP A 15 -20.72 8.50 43.17
C ASP A 15 -20.29 9.89 42.69
N GLN A 16 -20.14 10.86 43.60
CA GLN A 16 -19.58 12.17 43.29
C GLN A 16 -18.15 12.06 42.76
N ARG A 17 -17.32 11.23 43.39
CA ARG A 17 -15.92 10.99 42.98
C ARG A 17 -15.83 10.27 41.63
N TRP A 18 -16.74 9.33 41.35
CA TRP A 18 -16.85 8.69 40.04
C TRP A 18 -17.21 9.73 38.96
N ASN A 19 -18.21 10.57 39.21
CA ASN A 19 -18.63 11.61 38.27
C ASN A 19 -17.52 12.63 37.97
N GLU A 20 -16.81 13.14 38.97
CA GLU A 20 -15.67 14.05 38.78
C GLU A 20 -14.55 13.45 37.92
N ARG A 21 -14.25 12.16 38.12
CA ARG A 21 -13.23 11.44 37.33
C ARG A 21 -13.65 11.25 35.87
N PHE A 22 -14.92 10.99 35.61
CA PHE A 22 -15.44 10.87 34.24
C PHE A 22 -15.44 12.22 33.53
N GLU A 23 -15.85 13.30 34.19
CA GLU A 23 -15.81 14.66 33.62
C GLU A 23 -14.39 15.14 33.28
N ASP A 24 -13.41 14.84 34.15
CA ASP A 24 -12.01 15.16 33.91
C ASP A 24 -11.41 14.34 32.75
N GLY A 25 -11.85 13.09 32.60
CA GLY A 25 -11.54 12.24 31.45
C GLY A 25 -12.06 12.83 30.14
N GLU A 26 -13.33 13.23 30.10
CA GLU A 26 -13.97 13.80 28.91
C GLU A 26 -13.32 15.12 28.47
N ARG A 27 -12.98 16.01 29.41
CA ARG A 27 -12.33 17.30 29.10
C ARG A 27 -10.94 17.10 28.49
N ARG A 28 -10.18 16.11 28.95
CA ARG A 28 -8.88 15.76 28.37
C ARG A 28 -9.03 15.16 26.99
N ILE A 29 -9.98 14.25 26.79
CA ILE A 29 -10.23 13.62 25.49
C ILE A 29 -10.67 14.66 24.46
N ARG A 30 -11.59 15.56 24.81
CA ARG A 30 -12.02 16.66 23.90
C ARG A 30 -10.85 17.53 23.48
N ARG A 31 -10.01 17.98 24.43
CA ARG A 31 -8.83 18.81 24.13
C ARG A 31 -7.82 18.13 23.21
N VAL A 32 -7.61 16.82 23.39
CA VAL A 32 -6.73 16.03 22.52
C VAL A 32 -7.35 15.86 21.13
N TRP A 33 -8.66 15.66 21.05
CA TRP A 33 -9.39 15.56 19.78
C TRP A 33 -9.36 16.88 19.00
N ASP A 34 -9.67 17.99 19.67
CA ASP A 34 -9.64 19.33 19.08
C ASP A 34 -8.22 19.66 18.57
N GLY A 35 -7.18 19.35 19.37
CA GLY A 35 -5.79 19.52 18.95
C GLY A 35 -5.36 18.61 17.80
N PHE A 36 -5.92 17.40 17.70
CA PHE A 36 -5.68 16.51 16.56
C PHE A 36 -6.38 17.01 15.29
N LEU A 37 -7.61 17.52 15.39
CA LEU A 37 -8.31 18.16 14.28
C LEU A 37 -7.54 19.35 13.76
N ASP A 38 -7.10 20.25 14.66
CA ASP A 38 -6.31 21.42 14.28
C ASP A 38 -4.99 21.04 13.59
N PHE A 39 -4.34 19.97 14.04
CA PHE A 39 -3.14 19.42 13.41
C PHE A 39 -3.42 18.77 12.05
N ALA A 40 -4.47 17.95 11.93
CA ALA A 40 -4.80 17.21 10.71
C ALA A 40 -5.36 18.13 9.61
N LEU A 41 -6.06 19.20 9.99
CA LEU A 41 -6.58 20.23 9.08
C LEU A 41 -5.51 21.22 8.62
N GLN A 42 -4.27 21.09 9.11
CA GLN A 42 -3.17 21.89 8.64
C GLN A 42 -2.89 21.58 7.16
N GLY A 43 -3.08 22.57 6.29
CA GLY A 43 -3.04 22.39 4.82
C GLY A 43 -1.79 21.69 4.29
N ASN A 44 -0.61 21.96 4.88
CA ASN A 44 0.64 21.31 4.50
C ASN A 44 0.63 19.78 4.71
N ILE A 45 -0.01 19.29 5.77
CA ILE A 45 -0.08 17.84 6.05
C ILE A 45 -1.12 17.18 5.16
N LEU A 46 -2.26 17.85 4.99
CA LEU A 46 -3.36 17.39 4.17
C LEU A 46 -2.93 17.21 2.70
N GLU A 47 -2.19 18.15 2.13
CA GLU A 47 -1.64 18.04 0.77
C GLU A 47 -0.70 16.84 0.60
N ILE A 48 0.19 16.60 1.58
CA ILE A 48 1.10 15.44 1.57
C ILE A 48 0.30 14.14 1.67
N ALA A 49 -0.70 14.09 2.55
CA ALA A 49 -1.55 12.91 2.73
C ALA A 49 -2.31 12.56 1.45
N PHE A 50 -2.93 13.56 0.79
CA PHE A 50 -3.59 13.35 -0.50
C PHE A 50 -2.62 12.86 -1.58
N GLY A 51 -1.39 13.41 -1.64
CA GLY A 51 -0.36 12.94 -2.56
C GLY A 51 -0.01 11.46 -2.37
N LEU A 52 0.15 11.00 -1.13
CA LEU A 52 0.44 9.60 -0.81
C LEU A 52 -0.73 8.66 -1.14
N ILE A 53 -1.96 9.06 -0.85
CA ILE A 53 -3.16 8.28 -1.15
C ILE A 53 -3.31 8.11 -2.67
N LEU A 54 -3.15 9.20 -3.44
CA LEU A 54 -3.21 9.15 -4.89
C LEU A 54 -2.07 8.30 -5.48
N ALA A 55 -0.85 8.42 -4.95
CA ALA A 55 0.28 7.61 -5.39
C ALA A 55 0.06 6.11 -5.13
N ALA A 56 -0.48 5.74 -3.95
CA ALA A 56 -0.77 4.35 -3.60
C ALA A 56 -1.90 3.77 -4.48
N ALA A 57 -2.99 4.52 -4.66
CA ALA A 57 -4.11 4.11 -5.51
C ALA A 57 -3.67 3.94 -6.97
N PHE A 58 -2.89 4.89 -7.50
CA PHE A 58 -2.38 4.83 -8.86
C PHE A 58 -1.45 3.62 -9.07
N THR A 59 -0.51 3.39 -8.14
CA THR A 59 0.40 2.22 -8.19
C THR A 59 -0.38 0.91 -8.20
N SER A 60 -1.46 0.81 -7.43
CA SER A 60 -2.34 -0.38 -7.41
C SER A 60 -3.01 -0.63 -8.77
N ILE A 61 -3.54 0.42 -9.41
CA ILE A 61 -4.17 0.33 -10.74
C ILE A 61 -3.15 -0.15 -11.78
N ILE A 62 -1.95 0.43 -11.80
CA ILE A 62 -0.92 0.02 -12.76
C ILE A 62 -0.44 -1.40 -12.46
N ASN A 63 -0.30 -1.79 -11.20
CA ASN A 63 0.04 -3.16 -10.82
C ASN A 63 -0.98 -4.18 -11.33
N SER A 64 -2.28 -3.88 -11.22
CA SER A 64 -3.35 -4.74 -11.77
C SER A 64 -3.31 -4.77 -13.30
N LEU A 65 -3.10 -3.63 -13.97
CA LEU A 65 -2.92 -3.60 -15.43
C LEU A 65 -1.74 -4.47 -15.89
N VAL A 66 -0.62 -4.43 -15.17
CA VAL A 66 0.54 -5.25 -15.50
C VAL A 66 0.27 -6.73 -15.20
N SER A 67 -0.14 -7.03 -13.97
CA SER A 67 -0.26 -8.41 -13.49
C SER A 67 -1.43 -9.17 -14.11
N ASP A 68 -2.56 -8.49 -14.31
CA ASP A 68 -3.81 -9.13 -14.72
C ASP A 68 -4.06 -9.03 -16.23
N ILE A 69 -3.47 -8.04 -16.92
CA ILE A 69 -3.72 -7.79 -18.35
C ILE A 69 -2.46 -8.03 -19.21
N LEU A 70 -1.28 -7.56 -18.78
CA LEU A 70 -0.05 -7.72 -19.57
C LEU A 70 0.64 -9.07 -19.36
N LEU A 71 0.75 -9.56 -18.12
CA LEU A 71 1.41 -10.83 -17.83
C LEU A 71 0.75 -12.05 -18.47
N PRO A 72 -0.60 -12.20 -18.55
CA PRO A 72 -1.18 -13.41 -19.14
C PRO A 72 -0.81 -13.60 -20.62
N PRO A 73 -0.92 -12.60 -21.52
CA PRO A 73 -0.43 -12.70 -22.89
C PRO A 73 1.09 -12.93 -22.97
N LEU A 74 1.88 -12.25 -22.13
CA LEU A 74 3.33 -12.42 -22.08
C LEU A 74 3.73 -13.84 -21.65
N SER A 75 3.00 -14.46 -20.72
CA SER A 75 3.24 -15.83 -20.24
C SER A 75 2.91 -16.93 -21.24
N VAL A 76 2.07 -16.61 -22.24
CA VAL A 76 1.78 -17.51 -23.37
C VAL A 76 2.80 -17.33 -24.49
N LEU A 77 3.25 -16.09 -24.72
CA LEU A 77 4.17 -15.75 -25.80
C LEU A 77 5.62 -16.11 -25.47
N PHE A 78 6.07 -15.84 -24.25
CA PHE A 78 7.30 -16.37 -23.70
C PHE A 78 6.94 -17.66 -22.96
N PRO A 79 7.62 -18.79 -23.15
CA PRO A 79 7.37 -20.05 -22.43
C PRO A 79 7.78 -19.97 -20.93
N LEU A 80 7.50 -18.83 -20.30
CA LEU A 80 7.56 -18.58 -18.88
C LEU A 80 6.22 -19.04 -18.31
N ASN A 81 6.20 -20.30 -17.90
CA ASN A 81 5.03 -20.97 -17.35
C ASN A 81 4.34 -20.10 -16.28
N LYS A 82 3.00 -20.08 -16.29
CA LYS A 82 2.10 -19.18 -15.53
C LYS A 82 2.36 -19.09 -14.02
N ASN A 83 3.09 -20.05 -13.46
CA ASN A 83 3.45 -20.10 -12.04
C ASN A 83 4.94 -19.77 -11.85
N LEU A 84 5.37 -18.59 -12.30
CA LEU A 84 6.72 -18.10 -12.00
C LEU A 84 6.92 -18.00 -10.50
N ASP A 85 5.94 -17.50 -9.74
CA ASP A 85 6.06 -17.38 -8.29
C ASP A 85 6.34 -18.71 -7.58
N GLU A 86 5.78 -19.82 -8.07
CA GLU A 86 5.95 -21.17 -7.51
C GLU A 86 7.23 -21.86 -8.00
N LYS A 87 8.03 -21.24 -8.87
CA LYS A 87 9.34 -21.78 -9.22
C LYS A 87 10.33 -21.48 -8.12
N PHE A 88 10.57 -22.48 -7.30
CA PHE A 88 11.58 -22.43 -6.25
C PHE A 88 12.58 -23.57 -6.40
N ALA A 89 13.85 -23.28 -6.10
CA ALA A 89 14.90 -24.28 -6.01
C ALA A 89 15.09 -24.66 -4.53
N VAL A 90 14.87 -25.93 -4.19
CA VAL A 90 15.13 -26.46 -2.85
C VAL A 90 16.63 -26.74 -2.75
N LEU A 91 17.35 -25.98 -1.93
CA LEU A 91 18.79 -26.13 -1.71
C LEU A 91 19.10 -27.13 -0.59
N LYS A 92 18.17 -27.30 0.35
CA LYS A 92 18.23 -28.32 1.40
C LYS A 92 16.85 -28.95 1.59
N PRO A 93 16.68 -30.26 1.34
CA PRO A 93 15.40 -30.92 1.54
C PRO A 93 15.05 -30.97 3.04
N GLY A 94 13.78 -30.72 3.35
CA GLY A 94 13.21 -30.94 4.68
C GLY A 94 12.93 -32.43 4.93
N PRO A 95 12.48 -32.81 6.14
CA PRO A 95 12.25 -34.20 6.52
C PRO A 95 11.22 -34.94 5.67
N ASN A 96 10.24 -34.22 5.09
CA ASN A 96 9.18 -34.81 4.26
C ASN A 96 9.39 -34.57 2.76
N PHE A 97 10.64 -34.42 2.30
CA PHE A 97 10.94 -34.28 0.88
C PHE A 97 10.68 -35.61 0.16
N ASP A 98 9.55 -35.69 -0.56
CA ASP A 98 9.18 -36.85 -1.36
C ASP A 98 9.76 -36.71 -2.79
N PRO A 99 10.79 -37.51 -3.17
CA PRO A 99 11.44 -37.39 -4.47
C PRO A 99 10.58 -37.88 -5.64
N ALA A 100 9.51 -38.63 -5.35
CA ALA A 100 8.66 -39.25 -6.36
C ALA A 100 7.63 -38.27 -6.98
N ASN A 101 7.28 -37.20 -6.26
CA ASN A 101 6.22 -36.25 -6.64
C ASN A 101 6.74 -34.86 -7.06
N GLY A 102 8.05 -34.70 -7.24
CA GLY A 102 8.64 -33.43 -7.69
C GLY A 102 8.85 -32.37 -6.60
N GLY A 103 8.94 -32.78 -5.33
CA GLY A 103 9.16 -31.89 -4.20
C GLY A 103 7.87 -31.29 -3.62
N TYR A 104 7.99 -30.13 -2.96
CA TYR A 104 6.83 -29.44 -2.42
C TYR A 104 5.98 -28.85 -3.57
N PRO A 105 4.64 -28.93 -3.51
CA PRO A 105 3.77 -28.31 -4.51
C PRO A 105 3.71 -26.78 -4.36
N THR A 106 4.01 -26.25 -3.18
CA THR A 106 3.99 -24.82 -2.90
C THR A 106 5.15 -24.38 -2.03
N ILE A 107 5.50 -23.09 -2.12
CA ILE A 107 6.58 -22.48 -1.32
C ILE A 107 6.23 -22.48 0.17
N GLN A 108 4.94 -22.41 0.51
CA GLN A 108 4.50 -22.39 1.91
C GLN A 108 4.81 -23.72 2.61
N LEU A 109 4.55 -24.85 1.94
CA LEU A 109 4.83 -26.18 2.49
C LEU A 109 6.34 -26.41 2.70
N ALA A 110 7.16 -25.89 1.79
CA ALA A 110 8.61 -25.96 1.89
C ALA A 110 9.19 -25.07 3.02
N GLN A 111 8.56 -23.93 3.29
CA GLN A 111 8.92 -23.05 4.40
C GLN A 111 8.52 -23.63 5.76
N GLU A 112 7.35 -24.28 5.85
CA GLU A 112 6.89 -24.96 7.06
C GLU A 112 7.81 -26.13 7.46
N ASP A 113 8.30 -26.87 6.47
CA ASP A 113 9.28 -27.95 6.67
C ASP A 113 10.72 -27.46 6.93
N SER A 114 10.91 -26.14 7.10
CA SER A 114 12.23 -25.52 7.30
C SER A 114 13.24 -25.87 6.20
N ALA A 115 12.76 -26.17 4.99
CA ALA A 115 13.63 -26.38 3.85
C ALA A 115 14.25 -25.04 3.44
N VAL A 116 15.54 -25.04 3.11
CA VAL A 116 16.19 -23.83 2.59
C VAL A 116 15.83 -23.72 1.11
N VAL A 117 14.96 -22.77 0.80
CA VAL A 117 14.35 -22.62 -0.52
C VAL A 117 14.76 -21.28 -1.13
N MET A 118 15.33 -21.33 -2.34
CA MET A 118 15.60 -20.15 -3.15
C MET A 118 14.45 -19.93 -4.13
N ALA A 119 13.51 -19.06 -3.78
CA ALA A 119 12.34 -18.71 -4.60
C ALA A 119 12.69 -17.67 -5.67
N TRP A 120 13.52 -18.07 -6.66
CA TRP A 120 13.93 -17.20 -7.78
C TRP A 120 12.74 -16.76 -8.64
N GLY A 121 11.69 -17.57 -8.67
CA GLY A 121 10.43 -17.30 -9.33
C GLY A 121 9.75 -15.99 -8.91
N SER A 122 9.56 -15.81 -7.60
CA SER A 122 8.97 -14.60 -7.02
C SER A 122 9.82 -13.34 -7.25
N PHE A 123 11.14 -13.49 -7.36
CA PHE A 123 12.04 -12.38 -7.67
C PHE A 123 11.88 -11.92 -9.12
N VAL A 124 11.87 -12.86 -10.07
CA VAL A 124 11.64 -12.56 -11.49
C VAL A 124 10.27 -11.93 -11.69
N ASN A 125 9.23 -12.40 -11.00
CA ASN A 125 7.91 -11.79 -11.05
C ASN A 125 7.93 -10.32 -10.58
N LYS A 126 8.59 -10.02 -9.45
CA LYS A 126 8.74 -8.63 -8.96
C LYS A 126 9.52 -7.74 -9.94
N VAL A 127 10.55 -8.28 -10.59
CA VAL A 127 11.32 -7.55 -11.62
C VAL A 127 10.46 -7.28 -12.86
N LEU A 128 9.68 -8.25 -13.32
CA LEU A 128 8.75 -8.09 -14.43
C LEU A 128 7.66 -7.08 -14.11
N ASN A 129 7.11 -7.09 -12.89
CA ASN A 129 6.15 -6.09 -12.43
C ASN A 129 6.77 -4.69 -12.41
N PHE A 130 8.00 -4.53 -11.91
CA PHE A 130 8.70 -3.25 -11.93
C PHE A 130 8.92 -2.72 -13.36
N LEU A 131 9.37 -3.58 -14.28
CA LEU A 131 9.53 -3.22 -15.69
C LEU A 131 8.19 -2.90 -16.35
N GLY A 132 7.15 -3.68 -16.06
CA GLY A 132 5.79 -3.47 -16.55
C GLY A 132 5.20 -2.16 -16.07
N LEU A 133 5.42 -1.76 -14.81
CA LEU A 133 5.03 -0.45 -14.29
C LEU A 133 5.67 0.69 -15.12
N GLY A 134 6.97 0.59 -15.40
CA GLY A 134 7.70 1.58 -16.20
C GLY A 134 7.21 1.66 -17.64
N VAL A 135 7.03 0.52 -18.30
CA VAL A 135 6.49 0.45 -19.67
C VAL A 135 5.06 0.95 -19.73
N SER A 136 4.23 0.63 -18.73
CA SER A 136 2.84 1.08 -18.65
C SER A 136 2.74 2.60 -18.50
N LEU A 137 3.54 3.20 -17.61
CA LEU A 137 3.64 4.65 -17.46
C LEU A 137 4.05 5.34 -18.77
N TYR A 138 5.05 4.78 -19.45
CA TYR A 138 5.50 5.28 -20.74
C TYR A 138 4.41 5.14 -21.81
N ALA A 139 3.71 4.00 -21.87
CA ALA A 139 2.64 3.78 -22.82
C ALA A 139 1.46 4.74 -22.60
N LEU A 140 1.09 5.04 -21.35
CA LEU A 140 0.08 6.04 -21.02
C LEU A 140 0.50 7.44 -21.45
N ALA A 141 1.73 7.85 -21.14
CA ALA A 141 2.26 9.14 -21.57
C ALA A 141 2.32 9.26 -23.11
N GLY A 142 2.78 8.19 -23.79
CA GLY A 142 2.82 8.11 -25.24
C GLY A 142 1.43 8.14 -25.88
N LEU A 143 0.46 7.42 -25.32
CA LEU A 143 -0.93 7.44 -25.79
C LEU A 143 -1.56 8.81 -25.61
N TYR A 144 -1.32 9.45 -24.47
CA TYR A 144 -1.79 10.81 -24.22
C TYR A 144 -1.19 11.79 -25.24
N GLN A 145 0.12 11.72 -25.47
CA GLN A 145 0.79 12.58 -26.46
C GLN A 145 0.37 12.28 -27.90
N TYR A 146 0.01 11.02 -28.20
CA TYR A 146 -0.54 10.63 -29.49
C TYR A 146 -1.94 11.22 -29.74
N PHE A 147 -2.81 11.21 -28.71
CA PHE A 147 -4.19 11.68 -28.83
C PHE A 147 -4.34 13.20 -28.62
N SER A 148 -3.48 13.79 -27.80
CA SER A 148 -3.51 15.20 -27.44
C SER A 148 -2.18 15.84 -27.83
N ASN A 149 -2.15 16.45 -29.03
CA ASN A 149 -1.00 17.20 -29.54
C ASN A 149 -1.00 18.67 -29.08
N ASP A 150 -1.55 18.97 -27.90
CA ASP A 150 -1.40 20.29 -27.31
C ASP A 150 -0.05 20.36 -26.59
N PRO A 151 0.88 21.24 -26.99
CA PRO A 151 2.14 21.38 -26.27
C PRO A 151 1.85 21.81 -24.82
N ILE A 152 2.13 20.89 -23.88
CA ILE A 152 1.97 21.09 -22.44
C ILE A 152 2.78 22.31 -21.96
N ILE A 153 3.86 22.66 -22.67
CA ILE A 153 4.69 23.83 -22.38
C ILE A 153 4.20 25.01 -23.21
N LYS A 154 3.26 25.75 -22.62
CA LYS A 154 3.00 27.14 -22.99
C LYS A 154 4.28 27.95 -22.79
N HIS A 155 4.85 28.51 -23.86
CA HIS A 155 6.02 29.38 -23.75
C HIS A 155 5.65 30.62 -22.92
N LEU A 156 6.13 30.70 -21.69
CA LEU A 156 5.85 31.81 -20.78
C LEU A 156 6.99 32.81 -20.86
N LYS A 157 6.72 33.99 -21.42
CA LYS A 157 7.64 35.13 -21.32
C LYS A 157 7.35 35.92 -20.07
N LYS A 158 8.40 36.44 -19.43
CA LYS A 158 8.23 37.44 -18.36
C LYS A 158 7.85 38.77 -19.00
N CYS A 159 6.69 39.29 -18.61
CA CYS A 159 6.30 40.62 -19.05
C CYS A 159 7.30 41.66 -18.52
N PRO A 160 7.84 42.55 -19.38
CA PRO A 160 8.83 43.55 -18.97
C PRO A 160 8.28 44.57 -17.95
N TYR A 161 6.96 44.82 -17.94
CA TYR A 161 6.33 45.78 -17.04
C TYR A 161 5.94 45.21 -15.68
N CYS A 162 5.28 44.06 -15.65
CA CYS A 162 4.69 43.52 -14.42
C CYS A 162 5.44 42.30 -13.86
N LYS A 163 6.50 41.82 -14.53
CA LYS A 163 7.32 40.64 -14.16
C LYS A 163 6.54 39.33 -13.92
N LYS A 164 5.21 39.35 -14.06
CA LYS A 164 4.34 38.18 -14.10
C LYS A 164 4.55 37.44 -15.42
N SER A 165 4.45 36.11 -15.34
CA SER A 165 4.54 35.23 -16.49
C SER A 165 3.26 35.31 -17.32
N ILE A 166 3.37 35.75 -18.57
CA ILE A 166 2.26 35.83 -19.52
C ILE A 166 2.49 34.80 -20.63
N ASN A 167 1.39 34.26 -21.15
CA ASN A 167 1.43 33.25 -22.19
C ASN A 167 1.85 33.89 -23.52
N GLU A 168 2.94 33.41 -24.11
CA GLU A 168 3.34 33.81 -25.45
C GLU A 168 2.49 33.01 -26.44
N LYS A 169 1.69 33.73 -27.24
CA LYS A 169 0.79 33.13 -28.22
C LYS A 169 1.56 32.73 -29.47
#